data_AF-A0A6A4GIE5-F1
#
_entry.id   AF-A0A6A4GIE5-F1
#
_cell.length_a   1.000
_cell.length_b   1.000
_cell.length_c   1.000
_cell.angle_alpha   90.00
_cell.angle_beta   90.00
_cell.angle_gamma   90.00
#
_symmetry.space_group_name_H-M   'P 1'
#
loop_
_entity.id
_entity.type
_entity.pdbx_description
1 polymer ?
#
loop_
_entity_poly.entity_id
_entity_poly.type
_entity_poly.pdbx_seq_one_letter_code
_entity_poly.pdbx_strand_id
1 'polypeptide(L)'
;MEFLWVRWFGSEPGYHSGPRYARLPKIGFVPDSDDMAFGFLDPSLVLRACHLIPNFKGEKTMQFLQFINSAGRHGGDDEDWVNYYVDIFVDRDMFMRYFHGG
;
A
#
# COMPACT_ATOMS: atom_id res chain seq x y z
N MET A 1 16.11 -3.27 -22.63
CA MET A 1 16.07 -3.70 -21.21
C MET A 1 14.76 -3.17 -20.65
N GLU A 2 13.95 -4.04 -20.05
CA GLU A 2 12.68 -3.67 -19.44
C GLU A 2 12.87 -3.49 -17.94
N PHE A 3 12.25 -2.45 -17.37
CA PHE A 3 12.25 -2.20 -15.93
C PHE A 3 10.93 -1.56 -15.52
N LEU A 4 10.53 -1.79 -14.29
CA LEU A 4 9.42 -1.08 -13.65
C LEU A 4 9.99 0.06 -12.82
N TRP A 5 9.45 1.26 -12.97
CA TRP A 5 9.67 2.34 -12.02
C TRP A 5 8.60 2.25 -10.93
N VAL A 6 9.02 2.13 -9.68
CA VAL A 6 8.13 1.87 -8.54
C VAL A 6 8.24 2.97 -7.49
N ARG A 7 7.14 3.17 -6.77
CA ARG A 7 7.04 3.97 -5.53
C ARG A 7 6.76 3.02 -4.37
N TRP A 8 7.59 3.07 -3.33
CA TRP A 8 7.56 2.09 -2.26
C TRP A 8 6.50 2.40 -1.20
N PHE A 9 5.93 1.33 -0.64
CA PHE A 9 5.13 1.37 0.57
C PHE A 9 5.96 0.91 1.77
N GLY A 10 5.72 1.55 2.92
CA GLY A 10 6.21 1.12 4.23
C GLY A 10 5.08 0.63 5.14
N SER A 11 5.42 -0.09 6.20
CA SER A 11 4.45 -0.42 7.25
C SER A 11 4.04 0.82 8.04
N GLU A 12 2.76 0.93 8.41
CA GLU A 12 2.28 2.02 9.26
C GLU A 12 2.93 1.94 10.66
N PRO A 13 3.67 2.98 11.11
CA PRO A 13 4.33 2.98 12.41
C PRO A 13 3.35 2.78 13.57
N GLY A 14 3.69 1.89 14.50
CA GLY A 14 2.87 1.61 15.69
C GLY A 14 1.54 0.88 15.41
N TYR A 15 1.27 0.50 14.16
CA TYR A 15 0.04 -0.22 13.82
C TYR A 15 0.20 -1.72 14.01
N HIS A 16 -0.63 -2.29 14.89
CA HIS A 16 -0.72 -3.74 15.08
C HIS A 16 -1.84 -4.32 14.22
N SER A 17 -1.48 -5.30 13.38
CA SER A 17 -2.38 -6.03 12.49
C SER A 17 -2.39 -7.52 12.80
N GLY A 18 -3.31 -8.24 12.18
CA GLY A 18 -3.42 -9.70 12.25
C GLY A 18 -4.62 -10.20 13.04
N PRO A 19 -4.77 -11.54 13.11
CA PRO A 19 -5.94 -12.21 13.70
C PRO A 19 -6.24 -11.73 15.13
N ARG A 20 -5.20 -11.64 15.96
CA ARG A 20 -5.30 -11.24 17.37
C ARG A 20 -5.91 -9.85 17.56
N TYR A 21 -5.71 -8.96 16.60
CA TYR A 21 -6.19 -7.57 16.65
C TYR A 21 -7.44 -7.35 15.80
N ALA A 22 -7.90 -8.38 15.06
CA ALA A 22 -8.97 -8.30 14.07
C ALA A 22 -8.78 -7.12 13.09
N ARG A 23 -7.55 -6.94 12.60
CA ARG A 23 -7.13 -5.80 11.78
C ARG A 23 -6.33 -6.25 10.57
N LEU A 24 -6.68 -5.76 9.38
CA LEU A 24 -5.89 -5.95 8.17
C LEU A 24 -4.52 -5.26 8.29
N PRO A 25 -3.46 -5.76 7.64
CA PRO A 25 -2.20 -5.02 7.52
C PRO A 25 -2.44 -3.62 6.96
N LYS A 26 -1.69 -2.65 7.45
CA LYS A 26 -1.79 -1.25 7.02
C LYS A 26 -0.44 -0.76 6.54
N ILE A 27 -0.44 -0.12 5.37
CA ILE A 27 0.75 0.40 4.72
C ILE A 27 0.52 1.84 4.24
N GLY A 28 1.58 2.64 4.18
CA GLY A 28 1.57 4.00 3.67
C GLY A 28 2.71 4.22 2.70
N PHE A 29 2.64 5.26 1.88
CA PHE A 29 3.75 5.60 0.99
C PHE A 29 4.97 6.02 1.82
N VAL A 30 6.15 5.59 1.38
CA VAL A 30 7.40 6.18 1.87
C VAL A 30 7.44 7.64 1.36
N PRO A 31 7.72 8.64 2.22
CA PRO A 31 7.79 10.04 1.80
C PRO A 31 8.86 10.25 0.72
N ASP A 32 8.58 11.10 -0.27
CA ASP A 32 9.51 11.44 -1.36
C ASP A 32 10.82 12.12 -0.91
N SER A 33 10.88 12.57 0.35
CA SER A 33 12.10 13.05 0.99
C SER A 33 13.10 11.93 1.34
N ASP A 34 12.65 10.67 1.33
CA ASP A 34 13.51 9.51 1.52
C ASP A 34 14.12 9.08 0.19
N ASP A 35 15.45 8.95 0.14
CA ASP A 35 16.19 8.57 -1.07
C ASP A 35 15.75 7.19 -1.62
N MET A 36 15.14 6.35 -0.78
CA MET A 36 14.64 5.02 -1.13
C MET A 36 13.13 4.99 -1.38
N ALA A 37 12.45 6.13 -1.50
CA ALA A 37 11.01 6.19 -1.78
C ALA A 37 10.63 5.67 -3.18
N PHE A 38 11.57 5.75 -4.12
CA PHE A 38 11.40 5.27 -5.49
C PHE A 38 12.51 4.29 -5.88
N GLY A 39 12.24 3.42 -6.84
CA GLY A 39 13.24 2.48 -7.32
C GLY A 39 12.93 1.90 -8.69
N PHE A 40 13.86 1.09 -9.20
CA PHE A 40 13.68 0.31 -10.41
C PHE A 40 13.66 -1.18 -10.06
N LEU A 41 12.73 -1.92 -10.65
CA LEU A 41 12.57 -3.35 -10.43
C LEU A 41 12.58 -4.12 -11.75
N ASP A 42 13.22 -5.29 -11.76
CA ASP A 42 13.06 -6.25 -12.84
C ASP A 42 11.62 -6.80 -12.82
N PRO A 43 10.88 -6.78 -13.94
CA PRO A 43 9.52 -7.29 -14.00
C PRO A 43 9.37 -8.75 -13.53
N SER A 44 10.42 -9.58 -13.66
CA SER A 44 10.43 -10.98 -13.19
C SER A 44 10.34 -11.13 -11.67
N LEU A 45 10.58 -10.04 -10.90
CA LEU A 45 10.44 -10.02 -9.45
C LEU A 45 8.98 -9.80 -8.99
N VAL A 46 8.07 -9.46 -9.91
CA VAL A 46 6.66 -9.25 -9.58
C VAL A 46 5.92 -10.59 -9.52
N LEU A 47 5.51 -10.99 -8.32
CA LEU A 47 4.79 -12.24 -8.10
C LEU A 47 3.30 -12.14 -8.45
N ARG A 48 2.61 -11.12 -7.89
CA ARG A 48 1.17 -10.90 -8.08
C ARG A 48 0.75 -9.50 -7.62
N ALA A 49 -0.37 -9.04 -8.14
CA ALA A 49 -1.07 -7.89 -7.57
C ALA A 49 -1.76 -8.25 -6.25
N CYS A 50 -1.99 -7.23 -5.42
CA CYS A 50 -2.83 -7.28 -4.23
C CYS A 50 -3.89 -6.17 -4.30
N HIS A 51 -4.97 -6.33 -3.54
CA HIS A 51 -5.99 -5.30 -3.44
C HIS A 51 -5.68 -4.39 -2.25
N LEU A 52 -5.54 -3.09 -2.53
CA LEU A 52 -5.34 -2.06 -1.52
C LEU A 52 -6.65 -1.31 -1.31
N ILE A 53 -7.10 -1.26 -0.06
CA ILE A 53 -8.31 -0.56 0.35
C ILE A 53 -7.90 0.77 0.96
N PRO A 54 -8.26 1.92 0.38
CA PRO A 54 -7.97 3.22 0.98
C PRO A 54 -8.53 3.32 2.40
N ASN A 55 -7.75 3.88 3.31
CA ASN A 55 -8.28 4.24 4.63
C ASN A 55 -9.14 5.51 4.49
N PHE A 56 -10.41 5.36 4.12
CA PHE A 56 -11.34 6.49 3.91
C PHE A 56 -11.52 7.41 5.12
N LYS A 57 -11.19 6.95 6.34
CA LYS A 57 -11.19 7.78 7.54
C LYS A 57 -9.95 8.67 7.62
N GLY A 58 -8.82 8.20 7.09
CA GLY A 58 -7.66 9.04 6.84
C GLY A 58 -7.95 9.90 5.63
N GLU A 59 -7.81 11.20 5.75
CA GLU A 59 -7.97 12.10 4.61
C GLU A 59 -6.91 11.80 3.52
N LYS A 60 -7.01 12.48 2.39
CA LYS A 60 -5.93 12.51 1.42
C LYS A 60 -4.85 13.51 1.86
N THR A 61 -3.64 13.34 1.36
CA THR A 61 -2.48 14.18 1.69
C THR A 61 -1.54 14.31 0.50
N MET A 62 -0.87 15.46 0.42
CA MET A 62 0.25 15.69 -0.50
C MET A 62 1.61 15.42 0.15
N GLN A 63 1.66 15.15 1.46
CA GLN A 63 2.91 15.15 2.24
C GLN A 63 3.91 14.07 1.81
N PHE A 64 3.44 12.97 1.24
CA PHE A 64 4.31 11.87 0.79
C PHE A 64 4.86 12.05 -0.62
N LEU A 65 4.36 13.04 -1.36
CA LEU A 65 4.85 13.38 -2.70
C LEU A 65 4.46 14.82 -3.01
N GLN A 66 5.39 15.75 -2.82
CA GLN A 66 5.08 17.20 -2.84
C GLN A 66 4.94 17.75 -4.26
N PHE A 67 5.38 16.99 -5.26
CA PHE A 67 5.31 17.37 -6.66
C PHE A 67 3.89 17.21 -7.24
N ILE A 68 3.33 18.32 -7.73
CA ILE A 68 2.08 18.36 -8.50
C ILE A 68 2.30 17.73 -9.87
N ASN A 69 1.31 17.02 -10.42
CA ASN A 69 1.41 16.32 -11.71
C ASN A 69 2.53 15.27 -11.79
N SER A 70 2.87 14.63 -10.67
CA SER A 70 3.87 13.56 -10.65
C SER A 70 3.36 12.29 -11.34
N ALA A 71 4.21 11.64 -12.12
CA ALA A 71 3.97 10.31 -12.68
C ALA A 71 3.84 9.20 -11.61
N GLY A 72 4.19 9.50 -10.35
CA GLY A 72 3.92 8.64 -9.20
C GLY A 72 2.48 8.68 -8.70
N ARG A 73 1.58 9.43 -9.35
CA ARG A 73 0.13 9.49 -9.11
C ARG A 73 -0.65 9.14 -10.36
N HIS A 74 -1.91 8.78 -10.17
CA HIS A 74 -2.84 8.69 -11.29
C HIS A 74 -3.02 10.09 -11.89
N GLY A 75 -3.08 10.18 -13.23
CA GLY A 75 -3.32 11.46 -13.90
C GLY A 75 -4.59 12.13 -13.38
N GLY A 76 -4.47 13.38 -12.92
CA GLY A 76 -5.55 14.18 -12.34
C GLY A 76 -5.65 14.13 -10.81
N ASP A 77 -4.90 13.26 -10.13
CA ASP A 77 -4.80 13.24 -8.67
C ASP A 77 -3.58 14.04 -8.19
N ASP A 78 -3.82 15.01 -7.31
CA ASP A 78 -2.76 15.77 -6.63
C ASP A 78 -2.49 15.27 -5.21
N GLU A 79 -3.32 14.37 -4.69
CA GLU A 79 -3.24 13.88 -3.32
C GLU A 79 -3.34 12.35 -3.25
N ASP A 80 -2.58 11.76 -2.34
CA ASP A 80 -2.60 10.33 -2.03
C ASP A 80 -3.44 10.07 -0.78
N TRP A 81 -4.05 8.90 -0.64
CA TRP A 81 -4.57 8.49 0.67
C TRP A 81 -3.42 8.34 1.67
N VAL A 82 -3.65 8.75 2.92
CA VAL A 82 -2.60 8.68 3.96
C VAL A 82 -2.05 7.26 4.14
N ASN A 83 -2.94 6.26 4.15
CA ASN A 83 -2.56 4.86 4.18
C ASN A 83 -3.67 3.97 3.60
N TYR A 84 -3.32 2.70 3.41
CA TYR A 84 -4.14 1.67 2.81
C TYR A 84 -4.16 0.45 3.72
N TYR A 85 -5.27 -0.27 3.73
CA TYR A 85 -5.33 -1.62 4.24
C TYR A 85 -5.01 -2.60 3.11
N VAL A 86 -4.20 -3.61 3.40
CA VAL A 86 -3.88 -4.68 2.45
C VAL A 86 -4.91 -5.79 2.62
N ASP A 87 -5.63 -6.10 1.55
CA ASP A 87 -6.50 -7.27 1.55
C ASP A 87 -5.67 -8.54 1.40
N ILE A 88 -5.77 -9.43 2.40
CA ILE A 88 -5.02 -10.68 2.47
C ILE A 88 -5.90 -11.90 2.17
N PHE A 89 -7.18 -11.68 1.83
CA PHE A 89 -8.14 -12.74 1.53
C PHE A 89 -8.69 -12.57 0.12
N VAL A 90 -8.80 -13.68 -0.61
CA VAL A 90 -9.44 -13.67 -1.94
C VAL A 90 -10.96 -13.83 -1.80
N ASP A 91 -11.40 -14.58 -0.77
CA ASP A 91 -12.79 -14.81 -0.44
C ASP A 91 -12.96 -15.13 1.06
N ARG A 92 -14.22 -15.23 1.48
CA ARG A 92 -14.61 -15.57 2.86
C ARG A 92 -14.12 -16.95 3.27
N ASP A 93 -14.09 -17.93 2.38
CA ASP A 93 -13.77 -19.30 2.74
C ASP A 93 -12.26 -19.44 3.02
N MET A 94 -11.41 -18.69 2.31
CA MET A 94 -9.99 -18.50 2.69
C MET A 94 -9.84 -17.88 4.08
N PHE A 95 -10.62 -16.85 4.41
CA PHE A 95 -10.58 -16.26 5.76
C PHE A 95 -10.88 -17.31 6.82
N MET A 96 -12.02 -18.01 6.70
CA MET A 96 -12.46 -19.01 7.68
C MET A 96 -11.50 -20.20 7.79
N ARG A 97 -10.83 -20.56 6.69
CA ARG A 97 -9.85 -21.67 6.66
C ARG A 97 -8.53 -21.35 7.37
N TYR A 98 -8.11 -20.09 7.46
CA TYR A 98 -6.82 -19.74 8.08
C TYR A 98 -6.98 -19.01 9.41
N PHE A 99 -8.16 -18.46 9.68
CA PHE A 99 -8.49 -17.73 10.89
C PHE A 99 -9.60 -18.51 11.63
N HIS A 100 -9.24 -19.69 12.14
CA HIS A 100 -10.15 -20.57 12.87
C HIS A 100 -10.59 -19.90 14.19
N GLY A 101 -11.89 -19.62 14.29
CA GLY A 101 -12.55 -19.05 15.47
C GLY A 101 -14.05 -19.39 15.47
N GLY A 102 -14.40 -20.59 14.99
CA GLY A 102 -15.70 -21.22 15.26
C GLY A 102 -15.65 -21.96 16.58
#